data_AF-A0A942KUI4-F1
#
_entry.id   AF-A0A942KUI4-F1
#
_cell.length_a   1.000
_cell.length_b   1.000
_cell.length_c   1.000
_cell.angle_alpha   90.00
_cell.angle_beta   90.00
_cell.angle_gamma   90.00
#
_symmetry.space_group_name_H-M   'P 1'
#
loop_
_entity.id
_entity.type
_entity.pdbx_description
1 polymer ?
#
loop_
_entity_poly.entity_id
_entity_poly.type
_entity_poly.pdbx_seq_one_letter_code
_entity_poly.pdbx_strand_id
1 'polypeptide(L)' 'MQVKSRATPAQLNDYVGRMAEMDGVHRMFFVWHTGDVGAAPEQGRVTLVGPDRLARMVLDAGLATWLRQKVS' A
#
# COMPACT_ATOMS: atom_id res chain seq x y z
N MET A 1 -8.85 -3.26 -0.11
CA MET A 1 -7.60 -2.50 -0.34
C MET A 1 -7.75 -1.12 0.28
N GLN A 2 -6.72 -0.61 0.94
CA GLN A 2 -6.70 0.76 1.47
C GLN A 2 -5.48 1.54 0.97
N VAL A 3 -5.70 2.80 0.59
CA VAL A 3 -4.65 3.73 0.13
C VAL A 3 -4.65 4.98 1.02
N LYS A 4 -3.49 5.43 1.46
CA LYS A 4 -3.31 6.61 2.31
C LYS A 4 -2.16 7.49 1.81
N SER A 5 -2.37 8.81 1.74
CA SER A 5 -1.28 9.75 1.39
C SER A 5 -0.19 9.80 2.48
N ARG A 6 -0.61 9.71 3.75
CA ARG A 6 0.28 9.56 4.91
C ARG A 6 -0.26 8.48 5.83
N ALA A 7 0.62 7.63 6.36
CA ALA A 7 0.25 6.53 7.24
C ALA A 7 1.07 6.52 8.55
N THR A 8 0.47 5.95 9.60
CA THR A 8 1.08 5.70 10.91
C THR A 8 0.84 4.24 11.35
N PRO A 9 1.57 3.71 12.35
CA PRO A 9 1.36 2.34 12.83
C PRO A 9 -0.06 2.11 13.38
N ALA A 10 -0.65 3.12 14.03
CA ALA A 10 -2.01 3.05 14.55
C ALA A 10 -3.05 2.81 13.45
N GLN A 11 -2.86 3.42 12.28
CA GLN A 11 -3.75 3.24 11.13
C GLN A 11 -3.61 1.86 10.48
N LEU A 12 -2.40 1.28 10.50
CA LEU A 12 -2.19 -0.10 10.08
C LEU A 12 -2.88 -1.07 11.05
N ASN A 13 -2.74 -0.87 12.36
CA ASN A 13 -3.37 -1.72 13.37
C ASN A 13 -4.89 -1.69 13.28
N ASP A 14 -5.50 -0.50 13.11
CA ASP A 14 -6.93 -0.38 12.86
C ASP A 14 -7.36 -1.14 11.60
N TYR A 15 -6.59 -1.03 10.52
CA TYR A 15 -6.87 -1.75 9.28
C TYR A 15 -6.81 -3.27 9.45
N VAL A 16 -5.81 -3.77 10.18
CA VAL A 16 -5.66 -5.20 10.50
C VAL A 16 -6.80 -5.68 11.39
N GLY A 17 -7.20 -4.89 12.40
CA GLY A 17 -8.33 -5.20 13.28
C GLY A 17 -9.62 -5.38 12.48
N ARG A 18 -9.94 -4.42 11.60
CA ARG A 18 -11.12 -4.51 10.72
C ARG A 18 -11.06 -5.70 9.76
N MET A 19 -9.87 -6.10 9.31
CA MET A 19 -9.73 -7.31 8.47
C MET A 19 -10.03 -8.59 9.25
N ALA A 20 -9.64 -8.67 10.53
CA ALA A 20 -9.88 -9.86 11.36
C ALA A 20 -11.37 -10.15 11.56
N GLU A 21 -12.22 -9.12 11.46
CA GLU A 21 -13.68 -9.20 11.55
C GLU A 21 -14.36 -9.53 10.21
N MET A 22 -13.61 -9.55 9.09
CA MET A 22 -14.15 -9.80 7.76
C MET A 22 -14.01 -11.28 7.37
N ASP A 23 -15.12 -12.02 7.42
CA ASP A 23 -15.18 -13.38 6.91
C ASP A 23 -14.93 -13.44 5.39
N GLY A 24 -14.14 -14.43 4.96
CA GLY A 24 -13.82 -14.68 3.54
C GLY A 24 -12.72 -13.81 2.93
N VAL A 25 -12.14 -12.86 3.68
CA VAL A 25 -11.01 -12.05 3.18
C VAL A 25 -9.68 -12.74 3.51
N HIS A 26 -9.08 -13.36 2.49
CA HIS A 26 -7.80 -14.07 2.64
C HIS A 26 -6.56 -13.17 2.45
N ARG A 27 -6.71 -12.03 1.76
CA ARG A 27 -5.60 -11.11 1.49
C ARG A 27 -6.05 -9.66 1.34
N MET A 28 -5.28 -8.75 1.91
CA MET A 28 -5.49 -7.30 1.81
C MET A 28 -4.20 -6.56 1.46
N PHE A 29 -4.38 -5.35 0.92
CA PHE A 29 -3.28 -4.44 0.57
C PHE A 29 -3.44 -3.14 1.34
N PHE A 30 -2.37 -2.74 2.02
CA PHE A 30 -2.25 -1.45 2.67
C PHE A 30 -1.15 -0.65 1.96
N VAL A 31 -1.56 0.42 1.27
CA VAL A 31 -0.71 1.22 0.39
C VAL A 31 -0.56 2.63 0.97
N TRP A 32 0.66 3.14 1.04
CA TRP A 32 0.88 4.52 1.49
C TRP A 32 2.04 5.23 0.79
N HIS A 33 1.95 6.58 0.74
CA HIS A 33 2.94 7.42 0.09
C HIS A 33 3.97 8.04 1.05
N THR A 34 3.58 8.43 2.27
CA THR A 34 4.50 9.03 3.27
C THR A 34 4.24 8.52 4.68
N GLY A 35 5.23 8.67 5.57
CA GLY A 35 5.16 8.20 6.95
C GLY A 35 5.67 6.77 7.12
N ASP A 36 5.83 6.37 8.37
CA ASP A 36 6.29 5.05 8.78
C ASP A 36 5.14 4.29 9.45
N VAL A 37 4.95 3.05 9.04
CA VAL A 37 3.89 2.17 9.54
C VAL A 37 4.46 1.03 10.37
N GLY A 38 5.78 0.93 10.50
CA GLY A 38 6.47 -0.16 11.18
C GLY A 38 6.49 -1.46 10.37
N ALA A 39 6.76 -2.56 11.07
CA ALA A 39 6.84 -3.89 10.48
C ALA A 39 5.47 -4.41 10.03
N ALA A 40 5.49 -5.32 9.04
CA ALA A 40 4.29 -6.02 8.64
C ALA A 40 3.73 -6.84 9.81
N PRO A 41 2.39 -6.93 9.96
CA PRO A 41 1.79 -7.84 10.93
C PRO A 41 2.22 -9.28 10.61
N GLU A 42 2.56 -10.08 11.63
CA GLU A 42 3.08 -11.45 11.45
C GLU A 42 2.16 -12.37 10.64
N GLN A 43 0.87 -12.02 10.55
CA GLN A 43 -0.16 -12.89 10.00
C GLN A 43 -0.16 -13.01 8.46
N GLY A 44 0.76 -12.38 7.72
CA GLY A 44 1.00 -12.62 6.27
C GLY A 44 -0.17 -12.29 5.31
N ARG A 45 -1.37 -12.01 5.83
CA ARG A 45 -2.60 -11.69 5.08
C ARG A 45 -2.65 -10.25 4.60
N VAL A 46 -1.82 -9.36 5.18
CA VAL A 46 -1.71 -7.96 4.75
C VAL A 46 -0.41 -7.76 3.99
N THR A 47 -0.53 -7.36 2.72
CA THR A 47 0.59 -6.93 1.90
C THR A 47 0.78 -5.43 2.06
N LEU A 48 1.95 -5.04 2.56
CA LEU A 48 2.36 -3.65 2.66
C LEU A 48 2.95 -3.16 1.32
N VAL A 49 2.51 -1.99 0.88
CA VAL A 49 3.05 -1.28 -0.28
C VAL A 49 3.42 0.13 0.16
N GLY A 50 4.66 0.26 0.63
CA GLY A 50 5.22 1.53 1.07
C GLY A 50 5.70 2.41 -0.08
N PRO A 51 6.28 3.59 0.24
CA PRO A 51 6.61 4.64 -0.71
C PRO A 51 7.53 4.15 -1.85
N ASP A 52 8.60 3.44 -1.52
CA ASP A 52 9.58 2.97 -2.52
C ASP A 52 8.98 1.93 -3.47
N ARG A 53 8.22 0.98 -2.92
CA ARG A 53 7.55 -0.06 -3.69
C ARG A 53 6.46 0.55 -4.58
N LEU A 54 5.70 1.50 -4.06
CA LEU A 54 4.68 2.22 -4.82
C LEU A 54 5.32 3.02 -5.96
N ALA A 55 6.40 3.76 -5.69
CA ALA A 55 7.12 4.52 -6.72
C ALA A 55 7.63 3.61 -7.83
N ARG A 56 8.20 2.45 -7.49
CA ARG A 56 8.63 1.45 -8.47
C ARG A 56 7.47 0.93 -9.33
N MET A 57 6.36 0.54 -8.69
CA MET A 57 5.17 0.07 -9.41
C MET A 57 4.59 1.13 -10.35
N VAL A 58 4.62 2.41 -9.96
CA VAL A 58 4.15 3.52 -10.81
C VAL A 58 5.05 3.71 -12.02
N LEU A 59 6.37 3.63 -11.86
CA LEU A 59 7.32 3.66 -12.96
C LEU A 59 7.08 2.49 -13.92
N ASP A 60 6.96 1.27 -13.39
CA ASP A 60 6.76 0.04 -14.16
C ASP A 60 5.38 0.01 -14.85
N ALA A 61 4.34 0.59 -14.25
CA ALA A 61 2.99 0.69 -14.82
C ALA A 61 2.88 1.70 -15.98
N GLY A 62 4.00 2.31 -16.39
CA GLY A 62 4.06 3.15 -17.58
C GLY A 62 4.01 4.65 -17.30
N LEU A 63 4.28 5.12 -16.08
CA LEU A 63 4.48 6.57 -15.84
C LEU A 63 5.61 7.11 -16.74
N ALA A 64 6.69 6.34 -16.92
CA ALA A 64 7.77 6.71 -17.84
C ALA A 64 7.29 6.79 -19.30
N THR A 65 6.44 5.86 -19.72
CA THR A 65 5.84 5.84 -21.06
C THR A 65 4.89 7.02 -21.27
N TRP A 66 4.05 7.32 -20.29
CA TRP A 66 3.12 8.46 -20.30
C TRP A 66 3.85 9.80 -20.32
N LEU A 67 4.90 9.95 -19.52
CA LEU A 67 5.70 11.19 -19.48
C LEU A 67 6.33 11.47 -20.85
N ARG A 68 6.88 10.42 -21.50
CA ARG A 68 7.45 10.52 -22.86
C ARG A 68 6.42 10.97 -23.90
N GLN A 69 5.19 10.46 -23.82
CA GLN A 69 4.10 10.85 -24.72
C GLN A 69 3.62 12.29 -24.50
N LYS A 70 3.75 12.85 -23.29
CA LYS A 70 3.31 14.21 -22.98
C LYS A 70 4.30 15.30 -23.38
N VAL A 71 5.58 14.98 -23.50
CA VAL A 71 6.65 15.92 -23.88
C VAL A 71 7.05 15.83 -25.35
N SER A 72 6.43 14.91 -26.10
CA SER A 72 6.50 14.86 -27.57
C SER A 72 5.33 15.64 -28.17
#